data_AF-A0A3N6G2F9-F1
#
_entry.id   AF-A0A3N6G2F9-F1
#
_cell.length_a   1.000
_cell.length_b   1.000
_cell.length_c   1.000
_cell.angle_alpha   90.00
_cell.angle_beta   90.00
_cell.angle_gamma   90.00
#
_symmetry.space_group_name_H-M   'P 1'
#
loop_
_entity.id
_entity.type
_entity.pdbx_description
1 polymer ?
#
loop_
_entity_poly.entity_id
_entity_poly.type
_entity_poly.pdbx_seq_one_letter_code
_entity_poly.pdbx_strand_id
1 'polypeptide(L)' 'MFVATSGCTWQQLPAASFGPSGATAHRRFAEWTKARVWAKLHRLVLDELGSRGDLDWSRCAIDSVNMPALKRGT' A
#
# COMPACT_ATOMS: atom_id res chain seq x y z
N MET A 1 -11.18 9.26 1.27
CA MET A 1 -11.75 7.90 1.12
C MET A 1 -10.69 7.03 0.44
N PHE A 2 -10.20 5.97 1.10
CA PHE A 2 -9.16 5.09 0.57
C PHE A 2 -9.73 3.69 0.39
N VAL A 3 -9.68 3.16 -0.84
CA VAL A 3 -10.26 1.87 -1.26
C VAL A 3 -9.84 0.71 -0.33
N ALA A 4 -8.58 0.69 0.09
CA ALA A 4 -8.06 -0.36 0.98
C ALA A 4 -8.60 -0.28 2.42
N THR A 5 -9.00 0.91 2.89
CA THR A 5 -9.42 1.13 4.29
C THR A 5 -10.93 1.05 4.46
N SER A 6 -11.69 1.56 3.48
CA SER A 6 -13.16 1.63 3.58
C SER A 6 -13.86 0.38 3.04
N GLY A 7 -13.11 -0.56 2.44
CA GLY A 7 -13.68 -1.73 1.76
C GLY A 7 -14.51 -1.39 0.51
N CYS A 8 -14.49 -0.12 0.10
CA CYS A 8 -15.25 0.34 -1.05
C CYS A 8 -14.60 -0.17 -2.32
N THR A 9 -15.40 -0.59 -3.29
CA THR A 9 -14.89 -1.09 -4.56
C THR A 9 -14.24 0.06 -5.33
N TRP A 10 -13.36 -0.26 -6.28
CA TRP A 10 -12.78 0.75 -7.17
C TRP A 10 -13.85 1.58 -7.90
N GLN A 11 -15.03 1.02 -8.17
CA GLN A 11 -16.15 1.73 -8.80
C GLN A 11 -16.74 2.83 -7.91
N GLN A 12 -16.61 2.71 -6.59
CA GLN A 12 -17.10 3.68 -5.61
C GLN A 12 -16.09 4.82 -5.37
N LEU A 13 -14.95 4.81 -6.06
CA LEU A 13 -13.95 5.86 -5.98
C LEU A 13 -14.53 7.18 -6.55
N PRO A 14 -14.58 8.28 -5.76
CA PRO A 14 -15.16 9.55 -6.22
C PRO A 14 -14.30 10.17 -7.34
N ALA A 15 -14.81 10.17 -8.58
CA ALA A 15 -14.08 10.69 -9.73
C ALA A 15 -13.73 12.19 -9.57
N ALA A 16 -14.62 12.98 -8.98
CA ALA A 16 -14.42 14.42 -8.78
C ALA A 16 -13.22 14.75 -7.87
N SER A 17 -12.90 13.89 -6.90
CA SER A 17 -11.83 14.12 -5.94
C SER A 17 -10.53 13.40 -6.30
N PHE A 18 -10.63 12.31 -7.05
CA PHE A 18 -9.46 11.49 -7.38
C PHE A 18 -8.87 11.83 -8.74
N GLY A 19 -9.69 12.33 -9.68
CA GLY A 19 -9.30 12.63 -11.07
C GLY A 19 -9.74 11.53 -12.04
N PRO A 20 -9.09 10.34 -12.06
CA PRO A 20 -9.45 9.27 -12.97
C PRO A 20 -10.66 8.46 -12.46
N SER A 21 -11.33 7.79 -13.38
CA SER A 21 -12.37 6.82 -13.04
C SER A 21 -11.81 5.66 -12.20
N GLY A 22 -12.67 5.05 -11.39
CA GLY A 22 -12.36 3.85 -10.62
C GLY A 22 -11.66 2.75 -11.41
N ALA A 23 -12.15 2.47 -12.63
CA ALA A 23 -11.58 1.46 -13.51
C ALA A 23 -10.15 1.82 -13.97
N THR A 24 -9.90 3.10 -14.26
CA THR A 24 -8.57 3.59 -14.65
C THR A 24 -7.60 3.51 -13.48
N ALA A 25 -8.04 3.91 -12.28
CA ALA A 25 -7.25 3.81 -11.05
C ALA A 25 -6.90 2.34 -10.74
N HIS A 26 -7.87 1.43 -10.83
CA HIS A 26 -7.64 0.01 -10.61
C HIS A 26 -6.64 -0.59 -11.61
N ARG A 27 -6.78 -0.29 -12.91
CA ARG A 27 -5.86 -0.78 -13.93
C ARG A 27 -4.43 -0.30 -13.64
N ARG A 28 -4.27 0.98 -13.30
CA ARG A 28 -2.95 1.52 -12.96
C ARG A 28 -2.38 0.88 -11.69
N PHE A 29 -3.21 0.68 -10.67
CA PHE A 29 -2.82 -0.03 -9.46
C PHE A 29 -2.30 -1.44 -9.78
N ALA A 30 -3.01 -2.20 -10.62
CA ALA A 30 -2.59 -3.53 -11.03
C ALA A 30 -1.29 -3.53 -11.83
N GLU A 31 -1.11 -2.60 -12.78
CA GLU A 31 0.14 -2.42 -13.54
C GLU A 31 1.33 -2.14 -12.60
N TRP A 32 1.15 -1.24 -11.64
CA TRP A 32 2.18 -0.87 -10.67
C TRP A 32 2.50 -2.00 -9.69
N THR A 33 1.49 -2.76 -9.27
CA THR A 33 1.68 -3.95 -8.45
C THR A 33 2.52 -4.99 -9.20
N LYS A 34 2.23 -5.25 -10.48
CA LYS A 34 3.03 -6.15 -11.32
C LYS A 34 4.46 -5.65 -11.50
N ALA A 35 4.64 -4.35 -11.71
CA ALA A 35 5.95 -3.72 -11.83
C ALA A 35 6.69 -3.51 -10.49
N ARG A 36 6.12 -3.98 -9.37
CA ARG A 36 6.67 -3.84 -8.02
C ARG A 36 6.96 -2.39 -7.61
N VAL A 37 6.20 -1.43 -8.14
CA VAL A 37 6.36 0.01 -7.83
C VAL A 37 6.17 0.27 -6.35
N TRP A 38 5.19 -0.37 -5.71
CA TRP A 38 4.92 -0.20 -4.28
C TRP A 38 6.10 -0.59 -3.40
N ALA A 39 6.78 -1.71 -3.70
CA ALA A 39 7.95 -2.15 -2.95
C ALA A 39 9.12 -1.16 -3.10
N LYS A 40 9.33 -0.62 -4.31
CA LYS A 40 10.36 0.39 -4.57
C LYS A 40 10.06 1.69 -3.83
N LEU A 41 8.80 2.17 -3.91
CA LEU A 41 8.35 3.38 -3.24
C LEU A 41 8.49 3.26 -1.73
N HIS A 42 8.07 2.13 -1.16
CA HIS A 42 8.20 1.87 0.28
C HIS A 42 9.66 1.96 0.73
N ARG A 43 10.59 1.35 -0.03
CA ARG A 43 12.01 1.44 0.27
C ARG A 43 12.55 2.86 0.18
N LEU A 44 12.19 3.63 -0.86
CA LEU A 44 12.61 5.03 -0.99
C LEU A 44 12.14 5.89 0.18
N VAL A 45 10.91 5.70 0.64
CA VAL A 45 10.38 6.43 1.81
C VAL A 45 11.14 6.03 3.09
N LEU A 46 11.42 4.74 3.28
CA LEU A 46 12.21 4.28 4.42
C LEU A 46 13.65 4.80 4.37
N ASP A 47 14.30 4.77 3.22
CA ASP A 47 15.66 5.27 3.06
C ASP A 47 15.73 6.78 3.35
N GLU A 48 14.75 7.56 2.87
CA GLU A 48 14.65 8.99 3.15
C GLU A 48 14.44 9.28 4.64
N LEU A 49 13.44 8.65 5.28
CA LEU A 49 13.17 8.85 6.71
C LEU A 49 14.35 8.35 7.58
N GLY A 50 14.98 7.26 7.17
CA GLY A 50 16.17 6.72 7.82
C GLY A 50 17.35 7.69 7.74
N SER A 51 17.56 8.34 6.59
CA SER A 51 18.63 9.34 6.41
C SER A 51 18.44 10.58 7.29
N ARG A 52 17.19 10.94 7.61
CA ARG A 52 16.84 12.06 8.48
C ARG A 52 16.88 11.70 9.98
N GLY A 53 16.97 10.42 10.30
CA GLY A 53 16.86 9.93 11.69
C GLY A 53 15.43 9.95 12.24
N ASP A 54 14.42 10.11 11.37
CA ASP A 54 13.01 10.19 11.75
C ASP A 54 12.35 8.80 11.94
N LEU A 55 13.10 7.72 11.66
CA LEU A 55 12.63 6.35 11.91
C LEU A 55 12.89 5.93 13.36
N ASP A 56 11.81 5.68 14.10
CA ASP A 56 11.88 5.01 15.40
C ASP A 56 12.13 3.50 15.22
N TRP A 57 13.41 3.12 15.20
CA TRP A 57 13.84 1.72 15.07
C TRP A 57 13.49 0.85 16.27
N SER A 58 13.05 1.42 17.39
CA SER A 58 12.59 0.63 18.54
C SER A 58 11.22 -0.03 18.30
N ARG A 59 10.51 0.40 17.25
CA ARG A 59 9.18 -0.09 16.89
C ARG A 59 9.16 -0.60 15.46
N CYS A 60 8.59 -1.78 15.27
CA CYS A 60 8.33 -2.36 13.95
C CYS A 60 6.84 -2.70 13.84
N ALA A 61 6.17 -2.15 12.83
CA ALA A 61 4.80 -2.52 12.50
C ALA A 61 4.81 -3.67 11.50
N ILE A 62 4.25 -4.82 11.91
CA ILE A 62 4.06 -5.99 11.05
C ILE A 62 2.56 -6.14 10.83
N ASP A 63 2.14 -6.16 9.57
CA ASP A 63 0.76 -6.45 9.19
C ASP A 63 0.63 -7.88 8.65
N SER A 64 -0.58 -8.43 8.75
CA SER A 64 -0.89 -9.79 8.28
C SER A 64 -0.92 -9.91 6.75
N VAL A 65 -0.92 -8.79 6.04
CA VAL A 65 -0.88 -8.77 4.56
C VAL A 65 0.53 -8.94 4.03
N ASN A 66 1.55 -8.50 4.77
CA ASN A 66 2.96 -8.66 4.44
C ASN A 66 3.55 -9.96 5.00
N MET A 67 3.04 -10.44 6.14
CA MET A 67 3.51 -11.70 6.75
C MET A 67 2.33 -12.62 7.06
N PRO A 68 2.08 -13.64 6.23
CA PRO A 68 1.09 -14.66 6.58
C PRO A 68 1.53 -15.38 7.85
N ALA A 69 0.57 -15.64 8.75
CA ALA A 69 0.85 -16.42 9.95
C ALA A 69 1.40 -17.80 9.58
N LEU A 70 2.45 -18.24 10.28
CA LEU A 70 2.95 -19.60 10.16
C LEU A 70 1.82 -20.54 10.62
N LYS A 71 1.35 -21.43 9.74
CA LYS A 71 0.28 -22.39 10.07
C LYS A 71 0.77 -23.30 11.21
N ARG A 72 0.41 -23.00 12.46
CA ARG A 72 0.56 -23.89 13.61
C ARG A 72 -0.79 -24.57 13.85
N GLY A 73 -0.93 -25.76 13.29
CA GLY A 73 -2.01 -26.69 13.58
C GLY A 73 -1.50 -28.09 13.34
N THR A 74 -1.36 -28.86 14.44
CA THR A 74 -1.20 -30.32 14.44
C THR A 74 -2.39 -31.00 13.80
#